data_AF-A0A6G0TEB0-F1
#
_entry.id   AF-A0A6G0TEB0-F1
#
_cell.length_a   1.000
_cell.length_b   1.000
_cell.length_c   1.000
_cell.angle_alpha   90.00
_cell.angle_beta   90.00
_cell.angle_gamma   90.00
#
_symmetry.space_group_name_H-M   'P 1'
#
loop_
_entity.id
_entity.type
_entity.pdbx_description
1 polymer ?
#
loop_
_entity_poly.entity_id
_entity_poly.type
_entity_poly.pdbx_seq_one_letter_code
_entity_poly.pdbx_strand_id
1 'polypeptide(L)'
;METTSSITNTLQSELFLEMNEKHESCDTHDIRSVRSTFKFKCKPPNKPCSEQLSVDEDGDVVVRRSPLTKGIIIEHINRTSLNMVGMQVWRSALLMGDFIMENRDIFTNDQIVLELGSGVGLTGIVAAMYCKEIIFTDINNKEILSLIEKNINLNQDLIVSRTTVLPMNFNEPELPDALYEKLKDLQILIAADGLLHFYTLFAFYGIKN
;
A
#
# COMPACT_ATOMS: atom_id res chain seq x y z
N MET A 1 0.82 -9.44 45.55
CA MET A 1 0.38 -8.58 44.43
C MET A 1 1.03 -9.17 43.19
N GLU A 2 0.30 -10.06 42.51
CA GLU A 2 0.73 -10.60 41.22
C GLU A 2 0.55 -9.50 40.18
N THR A 3 1.65 -9.04 39.61
CA THR A 3 1.66 -8.22 38.39
C THR A 3 1.25 -9.10 37.22
N THR A 4 -0.01 -8.97 36.81
CA THR A 4 -0.51 -9.50 35.53
C THR A 4 0.22 -8.81 34.39
N SER A 5 1.25 -9.45 33.84
CA SER A 5 1.79 -9.12 32.51
C SER A 5 0.67 -9.40 31.51
N SER A 6 0.04 -8.34 30.98
CA SER A 6 -0.86 -8.50 29.83
C SER A 6 0.01 -8.86 28.62
N ILE A 7 -0.01 -10.12 28.22
CA ILE A 7 0.59 -10.58 26.98
C ILE A 7 -0.19 -9.91 25.84
N THR A 8 0.32 -8.79 25.35
CA THR A 8 -0.19 -8.15 24.13
C THR A 8 0.30 -8.97 22.95
N ASN A 9 -0.62 -9.76 22.35
CA ASN A 9 -0.33 -10.49 21.12
C ASN A 9 0.01 -9.48 20.02
N THR A 10 1.26 -9.52 19.54
CA THR A 10 1.74 -8.70 18.43
C THR A 10 1.89 -9.56 17.19
N LEU A 11 1.54 -9.01 16.04
CA LEU A 11 1.80 -9.58 14.72
C LEU A 11 3.08 -8.97 14.16
N GLN A 12 3.97 -9.83 13.68
CA GLN A 12 5.19 -9.42 12.98
C GLN A 12 4.98 -9.53 11.47
N SER A 13 5.49 -8.56 10.71
CA SER A 13 5.42 -8.59 9.25
C SER A 13 6.28 -9.73 8.71
N GLU A 14 5.68 -10.63 7.92
CA GLU A 14 6.39 -11.69 7.19
C GLU A 14 7.47 -11.12 6.27
N LEU A 15 7.22 -9.96 5.65
CA LEU A 15 8.20 -9.25 4.81
C LEU A 15 9.42 -8.78 5.61
N PHE A 16 9.22 -8.36 6.86
CA PHE A 16 10.33 -7.94 7.71
C PHE A 16 11.22 -9.13 8.11
N LEU A 17 10.66 -10.34 8.28
CA LEU A 17 11.44 -11.55 8.54
C LEU A 17 12.33 -11.86 7.34
N GLU A 18 11.75 -12.01 6.15
CA GLU A 18 12.47 -12.33 4.91
C GLU A 18 13.57 -11.30 4.56
N MET A 19 13.31 -10.01 4.78
CA MET A 19 14.28 -8.95 4.51
C MET A 19 15.47 -8.95 5.48
N ASN A 20 15.32 -9.51 6.70
CA ASN A 20 16.35 -9.48 7.74
C ASN A 20 16.96 -10.85 8.06
N GLU A 21 16.55 -11.93 7.39
CA GLU A 21 17.17 -13.27 7.52
C GLU A 21 18.69 -13.27 7.23
N LYS A 22 19.23 -12.26 6.55
CA LYS A 22 20.69 -12.11 6.32
C LYS A 22 21.45 -11.40 7.43
N HIS A 23 20.78 -10.88 8.46
CA HIS A 23 21.39 -10.20 9.60
C HIS A 23 20.95 -10.88 10.90
N GLU A 24 21.55 -12.03 11.21
CA GLU A 24 21.49 -12.58 12.56
C GLU A 24 22.12 -11.62 13.58
N SER A 25 21.54 -11.63 14.78
CA SER A 25 21.89 -10.91 16.01
C SER A 25 21.41 -9.46 16.14
N CYS A 26 20.17 -9.27 16.60
CA CYS A 26 19.84 -8.45 17.77
C CYS A 26 18.35 -8.66 18.12
N ASP A 27 18.02 -8.62 19.41
CA ASP A 27 16.75 -9.02 20.04
C ASP A 27 15.50 -8.86 19.17
N THR A 28 14.88 -9.99 18.83
CA THR A 28 13.78 -10.04 17.87
C THR A 28 12.45 -9.47 18.39
N HIS A 29 12.38 -8.98 19.64
CA HIS A 29 11.13 -8.61 20.31
C HIS A 29 10.81 -7.11 20.30
N ASP A 30 11.74 -6.25 19.83
CA ASP A 30 11.54 -4.81 19.86
C ASP A 30 10.63 -4.31 18.72
N ILE A 31 9.57 -3.60 19.11
CA ILE A 31 8.72 -2.81 18.21
C ILE A 31 9.51 -1.56 17.84
N ARG A 32 9.82 -1.39 16.55
CA ARG A 32 10.53 -0.21 16.05
C ARG A 32 10.00 0.27 14.71
N SER A 33 10.11 1.57 14.48
CA SER A 33 9.93 2.17 13.16
C SER A 33 11.13 1.83 12.27
N VAL A 34 10.85 1.36 11.07
CA VAL A 34 11.81 0.90 10.06
C VAL A 34 11.52 1.62 8.75
N ARG A 35 12.57 1.98 8.02
CA ARG A 35 12.44 2.49 6.65
C ARG A 35 12.93 1.44 5.68
N SER A 36 12.07 1.09 4.73
CA SER A 36 12.37 0.15 3.66
C SER A 36 12.24 0.85 2.31
N THR A 37 13.09 0.47 1.37
CA THR A 37 13.02 0.95 -0.02
C THR A 37 12.47 -0.14 -0.91
N PHE A 38 11.31 0.09 -1.51
CA PHE A 38 10.64 -0.81 -2.42
C PHE A 38 10.91 -0.40 -3.87
N LYS A 39 11.38 -1.37 -4.67
CA LYS A 39 11.63 -1.16 -6.10
C LYS A 39 10.64 -2.01 -6.87
N PHE A 40 9.70 -1.35 -7.51
CA PHE A 40 8.71 -1.99 -8.37
C PHE A 40 9.25 -2.13 -9.80
N LYS A 41 8.64 -3.02 -10.59
CA LYS A 41 9.07 -3.32 -11.96
C LYS A 41 8.33 -2.45 -12.96
N CYS A 42 9.05 -1.81 -13.90
CA CYS A 42 8.42 -1.03 -14.96
C CYS A 42 8.87 -1.54 -16.33
N LYS A 43 7.95 -2.01 -17.19
CA LYS A 43 8.30 -2.32 -18.58
C LYS A 43 8.53 -1.02 -19.37
N PRO A 44 9.60 -0.94 -20.18
CA PRO A 44 9.85 0.22 -21.03
C PRO A 44 8.71 0.40 -22.07
N PRO A 45 8.31 1.64 -22.39
CA PRO A 45 7.11 1.96 -23.16
C PRO A 45 7.05 1.45 -24.61
N ASN A 46 8.12 0.84 -25.15
CA ASN A 46 8.27 0.55 -26.58
C ASN A 46 8.39 -0.94 -26.95
N LYS A 47 7.96 -1.89 -26.10
CA LYS A 47 7.94 -3.32 -26.47
C LYS A 47 6.49 -3.85 -26.55
N PRO A 48 5.98 -4.26 -27.73
CA PRO A 48 4.71 -4.96 -27.79
C PRO A 48 4.80 -6.27 -27.02
N CYS A 49 3.84 -6.48 -26.12
CA CYS A 49 3.79 -7.64 -25.24
C CYS A 49 3.50 -8.90 -26.08
N SER A 50 4.53 -9.70 -26.36
CA SER A 50 4.42 -11.01 -27.01
C SER A 50 5.37 -12.05 -26.39
N GLU A 51 5.65 -11.94 -25.09
CA GLU A 51 6.53 -12.89 -24.41
C GLU A 51 5.70 -13.68 -23.38
N GLN A 52 5.63 -15.00 -23.58
CA GLN A 52 4.97 -15.97 -22.69
C GLN A 52 5.41 -15.77 -21.23
N LEU A 53 4.43 -15.78 -20.32
CA LEU A 53 4.66 -15.85 -18.87
C LEU A 53 5.47 -17.12 -18.58
N SER A 54 6.69 -16.98 -18.06
CA SER A 54 7.43 -18.12 -17.50
C SER A 54 6.98 -18.34 -16.07
N VAL A 55 6.74 -19.58 -15.69
CA VAL A 55 6.47 -20.00 -14.29
C VAL A 55 7.72 -20.65 -13.71
N ASP A 56 7.96 -20.48 -12.40
CA ASP A 56 9.03 -21.18 -11.69
C ASP A 56 8.61 -22.60 -11.30
N GLU A 57 9.46 -23.28 -10.53
CA GLU A 57 9.25 -24.67 -10.11
C GLU A 57 8.00 -24.83 -9.22
N ASP A 58 7.57 -23.76 -8.56
CA ASP A 58 6.40 -23.73 -7.69
C ASP A 58 5.11 -23.32 -8.44
N GLY A 59 5.23 -23.00 -9.73
CA GLY A 59 4.12 -22.55 -10.56
C GLY A 59 3.82 -21.05 -10.41
N ASP A 60 4.70 -20.29 -9.75
CA ASP A 60 4.57 -18.84 -9.61
C ASP A 60 5.08 -18.15 -10.88
N VAL A 61 4.40 -17.08 -11.28
CA VAL A 61 4.78 -16.32 -12.48
C VAL A 61 6.12 -15.61 -12.24
N VAL A 62 7.15 -16.01 -12.99
CA VAL A 62 8.48 -15.39 -13.02
C VAL A 62 8.41 -14.07 -13.78
N VAL A 63 8.35 -12.98 -13.02
CA VAL A 63 8.31 -11.62 -13.59
C VAL A 63 9.73 -11.01 -13.66
N ARG A 64 10.22 -10.76 -14.87
CA ARG A 64 11.54 -10.12 -15.14
C ARG A 64 11.57 -8.66 -14.66
N ARG A 65 12.63 -8.27 -13.95
CA ARG A 65 12.77 -6.97 -13.25
C ARG A 65 13.49 -5.94 -14.12
N SER A 66 12.81 -4.83 -14.43
CA SER A 66 13.40 -3.58 -14.91
C SER A 66 13.25 -2.54 -13.79
N PRO A 67 14.35 -1.98 -13.24
CA PRO A 67 14.28 -1.15 -12.05
C PRO A 67 13.77 0.27 -12.37
N LEU A 68 12.87 0.79 -11.53
CA LEU A 68 12.80 2.24 -11.32
C LEU A 68 14.19 2.75 -10.93
N THR A 69 14.61 3.90 -11.47
CA THR A 69 15.91 4.51 -11.13
C THR A 69 15.98 4.93 -9.65
N LYS A 70 14.83 5.25 -9.04
CA LYS A 70 14.66 5.54 -7.61
C LYS A 70 13.58 4.64 -7.02
N GLY A 71 13.86 4.02 -5.87
CA GLY A 71 12.86 3.20 -5.15
C GLY A 71 11.96 4.06 -4.26
N ILE A 72 10.76 3.56 -3.97
CA ILE A 72 9.80 4.19 -3.06
C ILE A 72 10.22 3.90 -1.63
N ILE A 73 10.35 4.93 -0.80
CA ILE A 73 10.79 4.82 0.59
C ILE A 73 9.57 4.84 1.49
N ILE A 74 9.38 3.80 2.29
CA ILE A 74 8.27 3.68 3.22
C ILE A 74 8.79 3.49 4.63
N GLU A 75 8.29 4.32 5.53
CA GLU A 75 8.36 4.10 6.97
C GLU A 75 7.20 3.20 7.42
N HIS A 76 7.51 2.19 8.22
CA HIS A 76 6.56 1.19 8.73
C HIS A 76 7.04 0.61 10.06
N ILE A 77 6.16 -0.06 10.80
CA ILE A 77 6.51 -0.74 12.05
C ILE A 77 6.72 -2.23 11.77
N ASN A 78 7.81 -2.80 12.27
CA ASN A 78 8.16 -4.22 12.08
C ASN A 78 7.23 -5.21 12.80
N ARG A 79 6.59 -4.77 13.89
CA ARG A 79 5.68 -5.55 14.73
C ARG A 79 4.56 -4.65 15.27
N THR A 80 3.30 -5.05 15.15
CA THR A 80 2.19 -4.25 15.68
C THR A 80 1.20 -5.12 16.43
N SER A 81 0.43 -4.54 17.35
CA SER A 81 -0.80 -5.17 17.82
C SER A 81 -1.83 -5.24 16.68
N LEU A 82 -2.86 -6.08 16.84
CA LEU A 82 -3.93 -6.29 15.84
C LEU A 82 -4.64 -4.99 15.41
N ASN A 83 -4.82 -4.05 16.32
CA ASN A 83 -5.45 -2.75 16.03
C ASN A 83 -4.54 -1.75 15.29
N MET A 84 -3.26 -2.08 15.11
CA MET A 84 -2.24 -1.21 14.50
C MET A 84 -1.63 -1.84 13.24
N VAL A 85 -2.25 -2.89 12.70
CA VAL A 85 -1.78 -3.61 11.49
C VAL A 85 -1.63 -2.73 10.25
N GLY A 86 -2.35 -1.60 10.19
CA GLY A 86 -2.19 -0.60 9.14
C GLY A 86 -0.82 0.08 9.13
N MET A 87 -0.02 -0.05 10.18
CA MET A 87 1.34 0.48 10.23
C MET A 87 2.40 -0.47 9.63
N GLN A 88 2.00 -1.65 9.17
CA GLN A 88 2.89 -2.64 8.54
C GLN A 88 2.76 -2.63 7.02
N VAL A 89 3.83 -3.00 6.33
CA VAL A 89 3.76 -3.29 4.88
C VAL A 89 3.25 -4.72 4.70
N TRP A 90 2.24 -4.88 3.85
CA TRP A 90 1.64 -6.17 3.49
C TRP A 90 2.07 -6.60 2.07
N ARG A 91 2.16 -7.93 1.84
CA ARG A 91 2.53 -8.48 0.53
C ARG A 91 1.55 -8.08 -0.58
N SER A 92 0.27 -7.97 -0.24
CA SER A 92 -0.78 -7.46 -1.12
C SER A 92 -0.46 -6.06 -1.66
N ALA A 93 0.10 -5.17 -0.82
CA ALA A 93 0.49 -3.83 -1.21
C ALA A 93 1.65 -3.84 -2.22
N LEU A 94 2.59 -4.77 -2.06
CA LEU A 94 3.66 -4.97 -3.05
C LEU A 94 3.12 -5.48 -4.38
N LEU A 95 2.22 -6.46 -4.35
CA LEU A 95 1.60 -7.00 -5.55
C LEU A 95 0.76 -5.94 -6.27
N MET A 96 -0.03 -5.15 -5.54
CA MET A 96 -0.83 -4.06 -6.10
C MET A 96 0.07 -2.97 -6.70
N GLY A 97 1.18 -2.62 -6.05
CA GLY A 97 2.12 -1.66 -6.62
C GLY A 97 2.73 -2.14 -7.94
N ASP A 98 3.13 -3.42 -8.02
CA ASP A 98 3.61 -4.01 -9.29
C ASP A 98 2.49 -4.00 -10.36
N PHE A 99 1.24 -4.31 -9.98
CA PHE A 99 0.09 -4.25 -10.87
C PHE A 99 -0.15 -2.85 -11.43
N ILE A 100 -0.15 -1.81 -10.56
CA ILE A 100 -0.35 -0.42 -10.97
C ILE A 100 0.74 0.00 -11.95
N MET A 101 2.00 -0.35 -11.70
CA MET A 101 3.08 0.06 -12.60
C MET A 101 3.06 -0.65 -13.95
N GLU A 102 2.70 -1.94 -13.97
CA GLU A 102 2.55 -2.70 -15.20
C GLU A 102 1.36 -2.20 -16.03
N ASN A 103 0.31 -1.71 -15.36
CA ASN A 103 -0.91 -1.20 -15.98
C ASN A 103 -1.07 0.32 -15.83
N ARG A 104 0.06 1.06 -15.79
CA ARG A 104 0.06 2.50 -15.53
C ARG A 104 -0.80 3.30 -16.51
N ASP A 105 -0.99 2.78 -17.74
CA ASP A 105 -1.80 3.41 -18.78
C ASP A 105 -3.30 3.45 -18.43
N ILE A 106 -3.74 2.68 -17.43
CA ILE A 106 -5.08 2.77 -16.84
C ILE A 106 -5.25 4.09 -16.07
N PHE A 107 -4.18 4.58 -15.45
CA PHE A 107 -4.14 5.77 -14.61
C PHE A 107 -3.73 6.97 -15.46
N THR A 108 -4.67 7.90 -15.66
CA THR A 108 -4.46 9.07 -16.50
C THR A 108 -4.45 10.36 -15.68
N ASN A 109 -3.78 11.39 -16.20
CA ASN A 109 -3.55 12.67 -15.53
C ASN A 109 -4.81 13.54 -15.34
N ASP A 110 -5.99 13.01 -15.65
CA ASP A 110 -7.30 13.61 -15.44
C ASP A 110 -8.17 12.86 -14.40
N GLN A 111 -7.74 11.67 -13.95
CA GLN A 111 -8.50 10.81 -13.04
C GLN A 111 -8.21 11.04 -11.56
N ILE A 112 -9.28 10.88 -10.76
CA ILE A 112 -9.26 10.81 -9.31
C ILE A 112 -9.29 9.34 -8.89
N VAL A 113 -8.36 8.98 -8.01
CA VAL A 113 -8.19 7.65 -7.45
C VAL A 113 -8.51 7.68 -5.95
N LEU A 114 -9.16 6.65 -5.44
CA LEU A 114 -9.38 6.43 -4.01
C LEU A 114 -8.72 5.11 -3.61
N GLU A 115 -7.83 5.16 -2.62
CA GLU A 115 -7.28 3.97 -1.97
C GLU A 115 -8.02 3.71 -0.66
N LEU A 116 -8.61 2.51 -0.55
CA LEU A 116 -9.25 2.03 0.66
C LEU A 116 -8.27 1.21 1.50
N GLY A 117 -8.18 1.53 2.80
CA GLY A 117 -7.28 0.83 3.72
C GLY A 117 -5.81 1.02 3.31
N SER A 118 -5.41 2.27 3.13
CA SER A 118 -4.08 2.65 2.65
C SER A 118 -2.93 2.06 3.48
N GLY A 119 -3.15 1.82 4.77
CA GLY A 119 -2.13 1.37 5.71
C GLY A 119 -0.94 2.33 5.74
N VAL A 120 0.19 1.88 5.19
CA VAL A 120 1.40 2.68 5.05
C VAL A 120 1.39 3.60 3.81
N GLY A 121 0.37 3.51 2.96
CA GLY A 121 0.17 4.32 1.75
C GLY A 121 0.97 3.89 0.53
N LEU A 122 1.55 2.67 0.54
CA LEU A 122 2.47 2.24 -0.52
C LEU A 122 1.81 2.18 -1.90
N THR A 123 0.61 1.61 -2.02
CA THR A 123 -0.03 1.43 -3.33
C THR A 123 -0.58 2.74 -3.87
N GLY A 124 -1.14 3.57 -2.99
CA GLY A 124 -1.53 4.92 -3.35
C GLY A 124 -0.34 5.78 -3.80
N ILE A 125 0.83 5.69 -3.17
CA ILE A 125 2.04 6.40 -3.64
C ILE A 125 2.42 5.96 -5.07
N VAL A 126 2.30 4.67 -5.39
CA VAL A 126 2.55 4.18 -6.76
C VAL A 126 1.52 4.76 -7.74
N ALA A 127 0.23 4.77 -7.39
CA ALA A 127 -0.81 5.37 -8.23
C ALA A 127 -0.65 6.90 -8.39
N ALA A 128 -0.16 7.58 -7.35
CA ALA A 128 0.09 9.02 -7.33
C ALA A 128 1.19 9.49 -8.31
N MET A 129 1.89 8.55 -8.95
CA MET A 129 2.86 8.83 -10.02
C MET A 129 2.20 9.01 -11.39
N TYR A 130 0.91 8.66 -11.53
CA TYR A 130 0.27 8.54 -12.86
C TYR A 130 -1.10 9.25 -12.97
N CYS A 131 -1.79 9.55 -11.86
CA CYS A 131 -3.12 10.16 -11.87
C CYS A 131 -3.15 11.68 -11.63
N LYS A 132 -4.33 12.30 -11.64
CA LYS A 132 -4.52 13.73 -11.30
C LYS A 132 -4.54 13.95 -9.79
N GLU A 133 -5.29 13.11 -9.10
CA GLU A 133 -5.56 13.22 -7.68
C GLU A 133 -5.71 11.83 -7.09
N ILE A 134 -5.19 11.65 -5.87
CA ILE A 134 -5.42 10.45 -5.10
C ILE A 134 -5.84 10.78 -3.67
N ILE A 135 -6.81 10.02 -3.19
CA ILE A 135 -7.36 10.10 -1.85
C ILE A 135 -6.95 8.82 -1.13
N PHE A 136 -6.18 8.97 -0.06
CA PHE A 136 -5.80 7.88 0.81
C PHE A 136 -6.79 7.80 1.95
N THR A 137 -7.34 6.62 2.22
CA THR A 137 -8.23 6.42 3.37
C THR A 137 -7.84 5.23 4.21
N ASP A 138 -7.96 5.40 5.52
CA ASP A 138 -7.81 4.34 6.52
C ASP A 138 -8.73 4.62 7.71
N ILE A 139 -8.78 3.72 8.69
CA ILE A 139 -9.53 3.92 9.92
C ILE A 139 -9.15 5.26 10.57
N ASN A 140 -10.08 5.85 11.32
CA ASN A 140 -9.85 7.11 12.02
C ASN A 140 -8.89 6.95 13.20
N ASN A 141 -7.62 6.71 12.88
CA ASN A 141 -6.51 6.53 13.80
C ASN A 141 -5.41 7.51 13.40
N LYS A 142 -5.14 8.47 14.28
CA LYS A 142 -4.18 9.55 14.04
C LYS A 142 -2.77 9.05 13.70
N GLU A 143 -2.35 7.93 14.27
CA GLU A 143 -1.01 7.36 14.02
C GLU A 143 -0.89 6.81 12.60
N ILE A 144 -1.91 6.10 12.12
CA ILE A 144 -1.94 5.56 10.75
C ILE A 144 -2.05 6.71 9.74
N LEU A 145 -2.99 7.63 9.92
CA LEU A 145 -3.16 8.77 9.00
C LEU A 145 -1.89 9.65 8.95
N SER A 146 -1.24 9.88 10.09
CA SER A 146 0.04 10.60 10.14
C SER A 146 1.18 9.82 9.48
N LEU A 147 1.16 8.49 9.52
CA LEU A 147 2.15 7.65 8.84
C LEU A 147 2.00 7.72 7.32
N ILE A 148 0.76 7.70 6.81
CA ILE A 148 0.46 7.89 5.39
C ILE A 148 1.02 9.24 4.92
N GLU A 149 0.69 10.33 5.62
CA GLU A 149 1.20 11.67 5.29
C GLU A 149 2.73 11.73 5.31
N LYS A 150 3.37 11.06 6.28
CA LYS A 150 4.83 10.98 6.35
C LYS A 150 5.41 10.25 5.14
N ASN A 151 4.81 9.15 4.72
CA ASN A 151 5.26 8.37 3.57
C ASN A 151 5.01 9.09 2.24
N ILE A 152 3.91 9.82 2.11
CA ILE A 152 3.68 10.75 0.99
C ILE A 152 4.83 11.76 0.92
N ASN A 153 5.17 12.39 2.05
CA ASN A 153 6.24 13.38 2.13
C ASN A 153 7.63 12.83 1.79
N LEU A 154 7.91 11.56 2.11
CA LEU A 154 9.17 10.89 1.75
C LEU A 154 9.33 10.67 0.24
N ASN A 155 8.25 10.72 -0.54
CA ASN A 155 8.23 10.39 -1.97
C ASN A 155 7.70 11.53 -2.85
N GLN A 156 7.68 12.77 -2.34
CA GLN A 156 7.15 13.95 -3.08
C GLN A 156 7.79 14.16 -4.44
N ASP A 157 9.05 13.76 -4.63
CA ASP A 157 9.73 13.91 -5.91
C ASP A 157 9.28 12.89 -6.97
N LEU A 158 8.57 11.82 -6.55
CA LEU A 158 7.98 10.82 -7.45
C LEU A 158 6.51 11.14 -7.75
N ILE A 159 5.83 11.87 -6.85
CA ILE A 159 4.39 12.13 -6.91
C ILE A 159 4.11 13.29 -7.87
N VAL A 160 3.20 13.06 -8.81
CA VAL A 160 2.68 14.09 -9.73
C VAL A 160 1.24 14.49 -9.40
N SER A 161 0.53 13.64 -8.66
CA SER A 161 -0.86 13.84 -8.27
C SER A 161 -1.00 14.81 -7.10
N ARG A 162 -2.18 15.44 -7.01
CA ARG A 162 -2.64 15.97 -5.72
C ARG A 162 -2.93 14.82 -4.76
N THR A 163 -2.49 14.94 -3.52
CA THR A 163 -2.73 13.93 -2.49
C THR A 163 -3.67 14.49 -1.42
N THR A 164 -4.54 13.64 -0.88
CA THR A 164 -5.36 13.97 0.29
C THR A 164 -5.48 12.73 1.16
N VAL A 165 -5.31 12.88 2.48
CA VAL A 165 -5.53 11.80 3.44
C VAL A 165 -6.80 12.08 4.23
N LEU A 166 -7.75 11.14 4.24
CA LEU A 166 -9.02 11.26 4.95
C LEU A 166 -9.31 10.00 5.78
N PRO A 167 -9.93 10.15 6.97
CA PRO A 167 -10.41 8.99 7.71
C PRO A 167 -11.61 8.34 7.00
N MET A 168 -11.72 7.01 7.08
CA MET A 168 -12.88 6.24 6.64
C MET A 168 -13.04 4.99 7.51
N ASN A 169 -14.13 4.93 8.28
CA ASN A 169 -14.46 3.79 9.12
C ASN A 169 -15.54 2.92 8.45
N PHE A 170 -15.19 1.70 8.03
CA PHE A 170 -16.15 0.78 7.39
C PHE A 170 -17.34 0.37 8.26
N ASN A 171 -17.20 0.49 9.58
CA ASN A 171 -18.25 0.14 10.53
C ASN A 171 -19.22 1.31 10.81
N GLU A 172 -18.95 2.50 10.26
CA GLU A 172 -19.83 3.64 10.38
C GLU A 172 -20.75 3.73 9.15
N PRO A 173 -22.06 3.97 9.34
CA PRO A 173 -23.01 3.99 8.25
C PRO A 173 -22.88 5.24 7.36
N GLU A 174 -22.24 6.30 7.87
CA GLU A 174 -22.11 7.60 7.21
C GLU A 174 -20.67 7.83 6.78
N LEU A 175 -20.48 8.27 5.54
CA LEU A 175 -19.19 8.70 5.04
C LEU A 175 -18.95 10.17 5.43
N PRO A 176 -17.71 10.58 5.75
CA PRO A 176 -17.42 11.98 5.99
C PRO A 176 -17.78 12.84 4.77
N ASP A 177 -18.40 14.01 4.99
CA ASP A 177 -18.82 14.92 3.91
C ASP A 177 -17.69 15.22 2.93
N ALA A 178 -16.47 15.43 3.45
CA ALA A 178 -15.28 15.69 2.64
C ALA A 178 -14.93 14.53 1.68
N LEU A 179 -15.18 13.29 2.09
CA LEU A 179 -14.99 12.11 1.25
C LEU A 179 -16.16 11.98 0.26
N TYR A 180 -17.40 12.16 0.73
CA TYR A 180 -18.60 12.07 -0.10
C TYR A 180 -18.56 13.02 -1.30
N GLU A 181 -18.12 14.27 -1.11
CA GLU A 181 -17.98 15.22 -2.21
C GLU A 181 -16.95 14.76 -3.25
N LYS A 182 -15.84 14.15 -2.82
CA LYS A 182 -14.81 13.63 -3.72
C LYS A 182 -15.24 12.36 -4.45
N LEU A 183 -16.14 11.57 -3.88
CA LEU A 183 -16.65 10.34 -4.50
C LEU A 183 -17.46 10.59 -5.77
N LYS A 184 -18.07 11.77 -5.92
CA LYS A 184 -18.88 12.13 -7.11
C LYS A 184 -18.05 12.13 -8.40
N ASP A 185 -16.78 12.48 -8.27
CA ASP A 185 -15.84 12.58 -9.38
C ASP A 185 -14.83 11.42 -9.38
N LEU A 186 -15.09 10.33 -8.65
CA LEU A 186 -14.16 9.19 -8.56
C LEU A 186 -14.19 8.33 -9.83
N GLN A 187 -13.02 8.03 -10.41
CA GLN A 187 -12.93 7.11 -11.56
C GLN A 187 -12.38 5.73 -11.17
N ILE A 188 -11.44 5.68 -10.23
CA ILE A 188 -10.74 4.45 -9.87
C ILE A 188 -10.76 4.26 -8.36
N LEU A 189 -11.21 3.07 -7.94
CA LEU A 189 -11.05 2.57 -6.58
C LEU A 189 -9.94 1.52 -6.55
N ILE A 190 -9.00 1.64 -5.62
CA ILE A 190 -8.00 0.61 -5.32
C ILE A 190 -8.13 0.16 -3.86
N ALA A 191 -7.91 -1.12 -3.61
CA ALA A 191 -7.86 -1.70 -2.28
C ALA A 191 -6.85 -2.85 -2.29
N ALA A 192 -5.88 -2.82 -1.37
CA ALA A 192 -4.82 -3.81 -1.28
C ALA A 192 -4.87 -4.52 0.08
N ASP A 193 -5.81 -5.48 0.20
CA ASP A 193 -6.01 -6.38 1.34
C ASP A 193 -5.99 -5.73 2.74
N GLY A 194 -7.19 -5.50 3.26
CA GLY A 194 -7.45 -5.05 4.64
C GLY A 194 -8.89 -5.31 5.12
N LEU A 195 -9.74 -5.95 4.32
CA LEU A 195 -11.10 -6.32 4.72
C LEU A 195 -11.08 -7.69 5.41
N LEU A 196 -10.60 -7.74 6.65
CA LEU A 196 -10.57 -8.96 7.48
C LEU A 196 -11.96 -9.50 7.89
N HIS A 197 -13.04 -9.13 7.19
CA HIS A 197 -14.37 -9.71 7.40
C HIS A 197 -15.19 -9.96 6.11
N PHE A 198 -14.68 -9.59 4.94
CA PHE A 198 -15.33 -9.93 3.67
C PHE A 198 -14.25 -10.23 2.64
N TYR A 199 -14.23 -11.49 2.20
CA TYR A 199 -13.55 -12.05 1.03
C TYR A 199 -12.49 -11.16 0.35
N THR A 200 -11.25 -11.66 0.33
CA THR A 200 -10.14 -11.21 -0.51
C THR A 200 -10.63 -10.74 -1.89
N LEU A 201 -10.71 -9.43 -2.09
CA LEU A 201 -11.10 -8.84 -3.36
C LEU A 201 -10.04 -7.81 -3.75
N PHE A 202 -9.18 -8.18 -4.71
CA PHE A 202 -8.52 -7.21 -5.57
C PHE A 202 -9.61 -6.54 -6.40
N ALA A 203 -10.22 -5.48 -5.85
CA ALA A 203 -11.32 -4.78 -6.49
C ALA A 203 -10.77 -3.56 -7.23
N PHE A 204 -10.46 -3.73 -8.52
CA PHE A 204 -10.35 -2.59 -9.43
C PHE A 204 -11.73 -2.34 -10.03
N TYR A 205 -12.40 -1.28 -9.58
CA TYR A 205 -13.62 -0.80 -10.22
C TYR A 205 -13.28 0.46 -11.02
N GLY A 206 -13.23 0.32 -12.34
CA GLY A 206 -13.29 1.46 -13.25
C GLY A 206 -14.74 1.92 -13.36
N ILE A 207 -15.08 3.05 -12.74
CA ILE A 207 -16.40 3.66 -12.91
C ILE A 207 -16.36 4.38 -14.26
N LYS A 208 -16.94 3.76 -15.29
CA LYS A 208 -17.20 4.45 -16.57
C LYS A 208 -18.43 5.33 -16.37
N ASN A 209 -18.23 6.65 -16.45
CA ASN A 209 -19.31 7.58 -16.81
C ASN A 209 -19.60 7.50 -18.30
#